data_AF-A0A0G0ISL5-F1
#
_entry.id   AF-A0A0G0ISL5-F1
#
_cell.length_a   1.000
_cell.length_b   1.000
_cell.length_c   1.000
_cell.angle_alpha   90.00
_cell.angle_beta   90.00
_cell.angle_gamma   90.00
#
_symmetry.space_group_name_H-M   'P 1'
#
loop_
_entity.id
_entity.type
_entity.pdbx_description
1 polymer ?
#
loop_
_entity_poly.entity_id
_entity_poly.type
_entity_poly.pdbx_seq_one_letter_code
_entity_poly.pdbx_strand_id
1 'polypeptide(L)'
;IESIYKTVCEYHKKYLAQFGVKLPKLYASKKKFTKDALVLVYLAYDYPNTRKVSKEELTKFVRSYYPNTNDVQQARHLGAQAGWWIVAGGRDNIVLKIERGSYQFWTLEEPYPGFKKGHRISETDDWDAIKEKYNYRCATCGSQEGKPHFHWPASKTILEKSHMDPNKSLVPGNIIPQ
;
A
#
# COMPACT_ATOMS: atom_id res chain seq x y z
N ILE A 1 21.55 9.33 -1.77
CA ILE A 1 20.38 9.19 -0.87
C ILE A 1 19.32 10.23 -1.20
N GLU A 2 19.66 11.52 -1.15
CA GLU A 2 18.71 12.62 -1.38
C GLU A 2 18.06 12.60 -2.77
N SER A 3 18.83 12.28 -3.82
CA SER A 3 18.32 12.14 -5.20
C SER A 3 17.24 11.08 -5.32
N ILE A 4 17.53 9.86 -4.86
CA ILE A 4 16.57 8.73 -4.86
C ILE A 4 15.35 9.07 -4.00
N TYR A 5 15.56 9.67 -2.83
CA TYR A 5 14.46 10.08 -1.95
C TYR A 5 13.54 11.10 -2.64
N LYS A 6 14.11 12.04 -3.43
CA LYS A 6 13.33 12.98 -4.24
C LYS A 6 12.47 12.25 -5.28
N THR A 7 13.02 11.28 -6.00
CA THR A 7 12.25 10.42 -6.93
C THR A 7 11.12 9.70 -6.20
N VAL A 8 11.41 9.09 -5.03
CA VAL A 8 10.38 8.43 -4.21
C VAL A 8 9.28 9.43 -3.77
N CYS A 9 9.62 10.67 -3.42
CA CYS A 9 8.64 11.71 -3.10
C CYS A 9 7.77 12.10 -4.30
N GLU A 10 8.34 12.20 -5.49
CA GLU A 10 7.62 12.54 -6.72
C GLU A 10 6.59 11.46 -7.07
N TYR A 11 7.01 10.19 -7.06
CA TYR A 11 6.09 9.07 -7.28
C TYR A 11 5.07 8.93 -6.16
N HIS A 12 5.48 9.14 -4.90
CA HIS A 12 4.55 9.11 -3.77
C HIS A 12 3.42 10.10 -3.95
N LYS A 13 3.74 11.36 -4.28
CA LYS A 13 2.74 12.40 -4.54
C LYS A 13 1.84 12.05 -5.72
N LYS A 14 2.42 11.49 -6.80
CA LYS A 14 1.70 11.19 -8.03
C LYS A 14 0.75 9.99 -7.90
N TYR A 15 1.16 8.94 -7.19
CA TYR A 15 0.46 7.65 -7.22
C TYR A 15 0.01 7.15 -5.85
N LEU A 16 0.83 7.31 -4.80
CA LEU A 16 0.63 6.60 -3.52
C LEU A 16 -0.08 7.44 -2.45
N ALA A 17 -0.01 8.77 -2.54
CA ALA A 17 -0.59 9.68 -1.56
C ALA A 17 -2.11 9.54 -1.46
N GLN A 18 -2.79 9.35 -2.60
CA GLN A 18 -4.24 9.11 -2.66
C GLN A 18 -4.67 7.85 -1.90
N PHE A 19 -3.78 6.86 -1.79
CA PHE A 19 -4.01 5.62 -1.04
C PHE A 19 -3.54 5.74 0.42
N GLY A 20 -3.20 6.93 0.92
CA GLY A 20 -2.80 7.15 2.31
C GLY A 20 -1.48 6.48 2.70
N VAL A 21 -0.63 6.11 1.72
CA VAL A 21 0.71 5.57 1.96
C VAL A 21 1.53 6.59 2.74
N LYS A 22 2.21 6.15 3.80
CA LYS A 22 2.98 7.03 4.68
C LYS A 22 4.40 7.18 4.18
N LEU A 23 4.75 8.41 3.79
CA LEU A 23 6.12 8.78 3.45
C LEU A 23 6.94 9.03 4.74
N PRO A 24 8.01 8.26 5.01
CA PRO A 24 8.89 8.50 6.16
C PRO A 24 9.70 9.77 5.95
N LYS A 25 9.89 10.58 7.01
CA LYS A 25 10.70 11.81 6.92
C LYS A 25 12.16 11.47 6.59
N LEU A 26 12.79 12.20 5.67
CA LEU A 26 14.21 11.99 5.35
C LEU A 26 15.12 12.24 6.56
N TYR A 27 14.92 13.36 7.26
CA TYR A 27 15.73 13.74 8.43
C TYR A 27 14.93 13.67 9.74
N ALA A 28 15.57 13.15 10.77
CA ALA A 28 15.17 13.24 12.17
C ALA A 28 15.66 14.56 12.80
N SER A 29 15.38 14.75 14.10
CA SER A 29 15.99 15.82 14.88
C SER A 29 17.53 15.76 14.77
N LYS A 30 18.18 16.92 14.64
CA LYS A 30 19.63 17.08 14.43
C LYS A 30 20.18 16.67 13.04
N LYS A 31 19.37 16.77 11.96
CA LYS A 31 19.80 16.51 10.56
C LYS A 31 20.33 15.10 10.28
N LYS A 32 20.02 14.11 11.11
CA LYS A 32 20.38 12.71 10.86
C LYS A 32 19.31 12.01 10.02
N PHE A 33 19.68 11.14 9.09
CA PHE A 33 18.71 10.40 8.28
C PHE A 33 17.84 9.47 9.13
N THR A 34 16.53 9.35 8.87
CA THR A 34 15.73 8.35 9.58
C THR A 34 16.05 6.94 9.08
N LYS A 35 15.97 5.93 9.96
CA LYS A 35 16.20 4.53 9.57
C LYS A 35 15.21 4.07 8.50
N ASP A 36 13.97 4.50 8.60
CA ASP A 36 12.91 4.17 7.64
C ASP A 36 13.19 4.78 6.25
N ALA A 37 13.64 6.04 6.18
CA ALA A 37 14.03 6.65 4.92
C ALA A 37 15.28 5.99 4.32
N LEU A 38 16.26 5.61 5.15
CA LEU A 38 17.45 4.88 4.69
C LEU A 38 17.05 3.54 4.06
N VAL A 39 16.21 2.76 4.73
CA VAL A 39 15.73 1.47 4.22
C VAL A 39 14.94 1.66 2.92
N LEU A 40 14.02 2.63 2.88
CA LEU A 40 13.21 2.90 1.69
C LEU A 40 14.08 3.29 0.49
N VAL A 41 15.03 4.20 0.67
CA VAL A 41 15.96 4.65 -0.37
C VAL A 41 16.87 3.52 -0.85
N TYR A 42 17.32 2.67 0.06
CA TYR A 42 18.18 1.54 -0.30
C TYR A 42 17.44 0.49 -1.12
N LEU A 43 16.18 0.19 -0.76
CA LEU A 43 15.35 -0.77 -1.49
C LEU A 43 14.86 -0.20 -2.83
N ALA A 44 14.60 1.10 -2.91
CA ALA A 44 14.24 1.80 -4.14
C ALA A 44 15.45 2.15 -5.03
N TYR A 45 16.66 1.74 -4.64
CA TYR A 45 17.86 1.94 -5.44
C TYR A 45 17.71 1.21 -6.78
N ASP A 46 17.96 1.92 -7.88
CA ASP A 46 17.83 1.43 -9.25
C ASP A 46 16.39 1.18 -9.74
N TYR A 47 15.39 1.78 -9.08
CA TYR A 47 14.00 1.74 -9.56
C TYR A 47 13.89 2.25 -11.01
N PRO A 48 13.17 1.55 -11.92
CA PRO A 48 12.27 0.41 -11.68
C PRO A 48 12.92 -0.97 -11.52
N ASN A 49 14.20 -1.13 -11.88
CA ASN A 49 14.92 -2.41 -11.85
C ASN A 49 15.53 -2.71 -10.47
N THR A 50 14.73 -2.56 -9.41
CA THR A 50 15.24 -2.72 -8.04
C THR A 50 15.75 -4.14 -7.80
N ARG A 51 16.81 -4.24 -7.01
CA ARG A 51 17.47 -5.52 -6.71
C ARG A 51 16.93 -6.16 -5.44
N LYS A 52 17.08 -7.48 -5.38
CA LYS A 52 16.92 -8.26 -4.15
C LYS A 52 18.04 -7.91 -3.17
N VAL A 53 17.67 -7.65 -1.92
CA VAL A 53 18.58 -7.26 -0.83
C VAL A 53 18.38 -8.22 0.34
N SER A 54 19.46 -8.77 0.89
CA SER A 54 19.38 -9.60 2.09
C SER A 54 19.19 -8.75 3.36
N LYS A 55 18.62 -9.35 4.41
CA LYS A 55 18.48 -8.70 5.71
C LYS A 55 19.84 -8.26 6.28
N GLU A 56 20.88 -9.05 6.05
CA GLU A 56 22.25 -8.78 6.50
C GLU A 56 22.83 -7.57 5.76
N GLU A 57 22.66 -7.50 4.43
CA GLU A 57 23.09 -6.36 3.61
C GLU A 57 22.40 -5.08 4.05
N LEU A 58 21.07 -5.11 4.20
CA LEU A 58 20.29 -3.97 4.66
C LEU A 58 20.71 -3.52 6.07
N THR A 59 20.98 -4.47 6.96
CA THR A 59 21.45 -4.19 8.32
C THR A 59 22.85 -3.55 8.31
N LYS A 60 23.77 -4.04 7.48
CA LYS A 60 25.10 -3.44 7.29
C LYS A 60 24.99 -2.00 6.78
N PHE A 61 24.12 -1.76 5.81
CA PHE A 61 23.87 -0.40 5.30
C PHE A 61 23.36 0.53 6.40
N VAL A 62 22.33 0.13 7.18
CA VAL A 62 21.80 0.99 8.26
C VAL A 62 22.83 1.20 9.37
N ARG A 63 23.67 0.18 9.69
CA ARG A 63 24.75 0.30 10.67
C ARG A 63 25.82 1.32 10.29
N SER A 64 26.03 1.58 9.00
CA SER A 64 26.96 2.64 8.56
C SER A 64 26.55 4.05 9.04
N TYR A 65 25.25 4.27 9.28
CA TYR A 65 24.71 5.51 9.84
C TYR A 65 24.40 5.39 11.34
N TYR A 66 24.02 4.20 11.79
CA TYR A 66 23.62 3.90 13.16
C TYR A 66 24.26 2.59 13.66
N PRO A 67 25.52 2.64 14.15
CA PRO A 67 26.31 1.44 14.48
C PRO A 67 25.62 0.48 15.46
N ASN A 68 24.92 1.02 16.45
CA ASN A 68 24.22 0.25 17.50
C ASN A 68 22.84 -0.28 17.05
N THR A 69 22.59 -0.38 15.75
CA THR A 69 21.31 -0.88 15.23
C THR A 69 21.29 -2.40 15.26
N ASN A 70 20.33 -2.95 15.98
CA ASN A 70 19.94 -4.35 15.89
C ASN A 70 19.45 -4.69 14.47
N ASP A 71 19.30 -5.97 14.18
CA ASP A 71 18.79 -6.48 12.91
C ASP A 71 17.59 -5.70 12.37
N VAL A 72 17.71 -5.22 11.13
CA VAL A 72 16.72 -4.34 10.51
C VAL A 72 15.48 -5.15 10.11
N GLN A 73 14.41 -5.02 10.90
CA GLN A 73 13.07 -5.53 10.56
C GLN A 73 12.16 -4.45 9.93
N GLN A 74 12.66 -3.22 9.83
CA GLN A 74 11.91 -2.03 9.38
C GLN A 74 11.35 -2.20 7.96
N ALA A 75 12.03 -2.93 7.07
CA ALA A 75 11.54 -3.23 5.72
C ALA A 75 10.16 -3.92 5.74
N ARG A 76 9.93 -4.84 6.69
CA ARG A 76 8.65 -5.54 6.85
C ARG A 76 7.55 -4.62 7.38
N HIS A 77 7.90 -3.66 8.23
CA HIS A 77 6.96 -2.68 8.79
C HIS A 77 6.57 -1.63 7.75
N LEU A 78 7.53 -1.14 6.96
CA LEU A 78 7.29 -0.21 5.86
C LEU A 78 6.29 -0.76 4.84
N GLY A 79 6.29 -2.08 4.62
CA GLY A 79 5.32 -2.72 3.75
C GLY A 79 3.88 -2.60 4.27
N ALA A 80 3.52 -3.46 5.22
CA ALA A 80 2.14 -3.60 5.66
C ALA A 80 1.61 -2.39 6.47
N GLN A 81 2.46 -1.64 7.18
CA GLN A 81 2.02 -0.55 8.06
C GLN A 81 2.10 0.83 7.41
N ALA A 82 3.04 1.05 6.50
CA ALA A 82 3.21 2.32 5.81
C ALA A 82 2.71 2.28 4.35
N GLY A 83 2.43 1.10 3.78
CA GLY A 83 1.75 0.93 2.51
C GLY A 83 2.66 0.81 1.29
N TRP A 84 3.98 0.69 1.49
CA TRP A 84 4.94 0.51 0.42
C TRP A 84 4.94 -0.92 -0.09
N TRP A 85 4.99 -1.15 -1.41
CA TRP A 85 4.98 -2.52 -1.93
C TRP A 85 6.38 -3.15 -1.84
N ILE A 86 6.73 -3.65 -0.64
CA ILE A 86 7.99 -4.36 -0.39
C ILE A 86 7.68 -5.85 -0.25
N VAL A 87 8.25 -6.64 -1.16
CA VAL A 87 8.19 -8.10 -1.15
C VAL A 87 9.17 -8.60 -0.08
N ALA A 88 8.70 -9.51 0.78
CA ALA A 88 9.50 -10.11 1.83
C ALA A 88 9.52 -11.64 1.70
N GLY A 89 10.69 -12.25 1.82
CA GLY A 89 10.84 -13.69 1.68
C GLY A 89 10.27 -14.49 2.84
N GLY A 90 9.75 -15.67 2.53
CA GLY A 90 9.01 -16.53 3.47
C GLY A 90 7.52 -16.23 3.55
N ARG A 91 6.97 -15.54 2.55
CA ARG A 91 5.53 -15.39 2.29
C ARG A 91 5.22 -15.86 0.88
N ASP A 92 3.99 -16.33 0.65
CA ASP A 92 3.47 -16.60 -0.69
C ASP A 92 3.12 -15.28 -1.37
N ASN A 93 4.16 -14.60 -1.83
CA ASN A 93 4.04 -13.31 -2.50
C ASN A 93 3.44 -13.49 -3.90
N ILE A 94 2.53 -12.59 -4.28
CA ILE A 94 1.79 -12.67 -5.55
C ILE A 94 2.61 -12.19 -6.77
N VAL A 95 3.68 -11.41 -6.57
CA VAL A 95 4.47 -10.80 -7.66
C VAL A 95 5.85 -11.43 -7.86
N LEU A 96 6.53 -11.81 -6.78
CA LEU A 96 7.92 -12.28 -6.82
C LEU A 96 8.17 -13.34 -5.76
N LYS A 97 8.74 -14.47 -6.18
CA LYS A 97 9.23 -15.50 -5.26
C LYS A 97 10.65 -15.15 -4.82
N ILE A 98 10.81 -14.71 -3.58
CA ILE A 98 12.12 -14.42 -2.99
C ILE A 98 12.39 -15.30 -1.77
N GLU A 99 13.66 -15.63 -1.56
CA GLU A 99 14.08 -16.50 -0.45
C GLU A 99 13.89 -15.85 0.92
N ARG A 100 13.65 -16.67 1.93
CA ARG A 100 13.48 -16.23 3.32
C ARG A 100 14.69 -15.40 3.76
N GLY A 101 14.42 -14.23 4.36
CA GLY A 101 15.47 -13.31 4.80
C GLY A 101 15.87 -12.26 3.75
N SER A 102 15.27 -12.28 2.55
CA SER A 102 15.46 -11.25 1.55
C SER A 102 14.25 -10.30 1.42
N TYR A 103 14.52 -9.10 0.92
CA TYR A 103 13.54 -8.08 0.61
C TYR A 103 13.77 -7.53 -0.80
N GLN A 104 12.71 -7.14 -1.48
CA GLN A 104 12.80 -6.43 -2.76
C GLN A 104 11.65 -5.43 -2.85
N PHE A 105 11.95 -4.22 -3.34
CA PHE A 105 10.93 -3.23 -3.63
C PHE A 105 10.22 -3.61 -4.93
N TRP A 106 8.89 -3.56 -5.00
CA TRP A 106 8.18 -3.92 -6.24
C TRP A 106 7.92 -2.70 -7.09
N THR A 107 7.09 -1.77 -6.60
CA THR A 107 6.62 -0.62 -7.37
C THR A 107 6.41 0.62 -6.53
N LEU A 108 6.65 1.79 -7.14
CA LEU A 108 6.30 3.11 -6.60
C LEU A 108 4.93 3.59 -7.11
N GLU A 109 4.26 2.84 -7.97
CA GLU A 109 3.02 3.24 -8.63
C GLU A 109 1.77 2.69 -7.92
N GLU A 110 1.92 1.61 -7.17
CA GLU A 110 0.81 0.95 -6.48
C GLU A 110 1.14 0.71 -4.99
N PRO A 111 0.15 0.87 -4.08
CA PRO A 111 0.34 0.56 -2.68
C PRO A 111 0.44 -0.95 -2.46
N TYR A 112 0.97 -1.37 -1.31
CA TYR A 112 0.91 -2.78 -0.91
C TYR A 112 -0.54 -3.30 -0.92
N PRO A 113 -0.87 -4.41 -1.61
CA PRO A 113 -2.25 -4.85 -1.81
C PRO A 113 -3.07 -5.06 -0.53
N GLY A 114 -2.41 -5.42 0.58
CA GLY A 114 -3.05 -5.59 1.88
C GLY A 114 -3.12 -4.32 2.74
N PHE A 115 -2.80 -3.15 2.21
CA PHE A 115 -2.70 -1.91 2.97
C PHE A 115 -4.08 -1.35 3.32
N LYS A 116 -4.59 -1.75 4.50
CA LYS A 116 -5.92 -1.40 5.02
C LYS A 116 -6.20 0.12 5.11
N LYS A 117 -5.18 0.96 5.21
CA LYS A 117 -5.36 2.44 5.26
C LYS A 117 -5.63 3.06 3.89
N GLY A 118 -5.29 2.40 2.79
CA GLY A 118 -5.70 2.80 1.44
C GLY A 118 -7.17 2.60 1.15
N HIS A 119 -7.91 1.90 2.02
CA HIS A 119 -9.37 1.82 1.96
C HIS A 119 -10.07 2.98 2.66
N ARG A 120 -9.34 3.85 3.38
CA ARG A 120 -9.88 5.13 3.89
C ARG A 120 -9.71 6.19 2.81
N ILE A 121 -10.49 6.03 1.74
CA ILE A 121 -10.48 6.92 0.59
C ILE A 121 -11.43 8.08 0.88
N SER A 122 -11.10 9.25 0.34
CA SER A 122 -11.91 10.47 0.32
C SER A 122 -13.40 10.18 0.27
N GLU A 123 -14.12 10.84 1.17
CA GLU A 123 -15.56 10.99 1.12
C GLU A 123 -15.89 11.58 -0.26
N THR A 124 -16.33 10.72 -1.18
CA THR A 124 -16.83 11.12 -2.50
C THR A 124 -18.27 10.63 -2.62
N ASP A 125 -19.13 11.43 -3.24
CA ASP A 125 -20.47 11.06 -3.68
C ASP A 125 -20.50 10.49 -5.11
N ASP A 126 -19.36 10.53 -5.80
CA ASP A 126 -19.18 9.96 -7.14
C ASP A 126 -19.44 8.45 -7.10
N TRP A 127 -20.53 8.05 -7.76
CA TRP A 127 -21.02 6.69 -7.75
C TRP A 127 -20.12 5.72 -8.50
N ASP A 128 -19.57 6.12 -9.64
CA ASP A 128 -18.71 5.25 -10.43
C ASP A 128 -17.38 5.04 -9.71
N ALA A 129 -16.84 6.08 -9.08
CA ALA A 129 -15.67 5.97 -8.22
C ALA A 129 -15.91 5.07 -7.00
N ILE A 130 -17.13 5.10 -6.41
CA ILE A 130 -17.50 4.17 -5.33
C ILE A 130 -17.56 2.72 -5.84
N LYS A 131 -18.23 2.46 -6.97
CA LYS A 131 -18.31 1.10 -7.52
C LYS A 131 -16.93 0.54 -7.87
N GLU A 132 -16.06 1.34 -8.49
CA GLU A 132 -14.69 0.94 -8.83
C GLU A 132 -13.90 0.53 -7.58
N LYS A 133 -14.01 1.28 -6.47
CA LYS A 133 -13.37 0.95 -5.18
C LYS A 133 -13.80 -0.41 -4.63
N TYR A 134 -15.04 -0.80 -4.87
CA TYR A 134 -15.58 -2.11 -4.46
C TYR A 134 -15.39 -3.18 -5.55
N ASN A 135 -14.61 -2.90 -6.59
CA ASN A 135 -14.44 -3.78 -7.75
C ASN A 135 -15.79 -4.20 -8.36
N TYR A 136 -16.72 -3.25 -8.40
CA TYR A 136 -18.10 -3.44 -8.85
C TYR A 136 -18.82 -4.56 -8.11
N ARG A 137 -18.57 -4.72 -6.81
CA ARG A 137 -19.24 -5.74 -5.98
C ARG A 137 -20.12 -5.11 -4.93
N CYS A 138 -21.21 -5.81 -4.63
CA CYS A 138 -22.06 -5.54 -3.49
C CYS A 138 -21.24 -5.69 -2.20
N ALA A 139 -21.27 -4.67 -1.35
CA ALA A 139 -20.62 -4.64 -0.04
C ALA A 139 -21.23 -5.63 0.96
N THR A 140 -22.46 -6.11 0.71
CA THR A 140 -23.16 -7.05 1.60
C THR A 140 -23.02 -8.49 1.14
N CYS A 141 -23.42 -8.82 -0.09
CA CYS A 141 -23.46 -10.19 -0.59
C CYS A 141 -22.27 -10.57 -1.49
N GLY A 142 -21.46 -9.60 -1.94
CA GLY A 142 -20.29 -9.84 -2.80
C GLY A 142 -20.58 -10.12 -4.27
N SER A 143 -21.85 -10.16 -4.68
CA SER A 143 -22.27 -10.28 -6.09
C SER A 143 -21.66 -9.14 -6.92
N GLN A 144 -21.24 -9.42 -8.14
CA GLN A 144 -20.59 -8.44 -9.01
C GLN A 144 -21.58 -7.86 -10.02
N GLU A 145 -21.57 -6.53 -10.20
CA GLU A 145 -22.42 -5.81 -11.14
C GLU A 145 -22.36 -6.45 -12.53
N GLY A 146 -23.53 -6.67 -13.10
CA GLY A 146 -23.68 -7.25 -14.41
C GLY A 146 -23.53 -8.77 -14.49
N LYS A 147 -23.11 -9.45 -13.42
CA LYS A 147 -23.03 -10.91 -13.32
C LYS A 147 -24.24 -11.50 -12.58
N PRO A 148 -24.50 -12.82 -12.70
CA PRO A 148 -25.52 -13.49 -11.91
C PRO A 148 -25.40 -13.20 -10.42
N HIS A 149 -26.53 -12.89 -9.78
CA HIS A 149 -26.58 -12.66 -8.34
C HIS A 149 -26.32 -13.98 -7.59
N PHE A 150 -25.47 -13.96 -6.56
CA PHE A 150 -25.05 -15.19 -5.87
C PHE A 150 -26.20 -15.97 -5.23
N HIS A 151 -27.18 -15.28 -4.62
CA HIS A 151 -28.35 -15.93 -4.05
C HIS A 151 -29.47 -16.21 -5.06
N TRP A 152 -29.42 -15.53 -6.22
CA TRP A 152 -30.48 -15.58 -7.22
C TRP A 152 -29.86 -15.71 -8.62
N PRO A 153 -29.29 -16.87 -8.98
CA PRO A 153 -28.46 -17.00 -10.19
C PRO A 153 -29.20 -16.75 -11.51
N ALA A 154 -30.54 -16.83 -11.50
CA ALA A 154 -31.38 -16.48 -12.64
C ALA A 154 -31.54 -14.96 -12.86
N SER A 155 -30.99 -14.14 -11.98
CA SER A 155 -31.09 -12.67 -12.01
C SER A 155 -29.71 -12.01 -12.13
N LYS A 156 -29.67 -10.83 -12.75
CA LYS A 156 -28.46 -10.02 -12.92
C LYS A 156 -28.28 -9.07 -11.75
N THR A 157 -27.06 -8.94 -11.25
CA THR A 157 -26.71 -8.00 -10.17
C THR A 157 -26.71 -6.57 -10.70
N ILE A 158 -27.45 -5.69 -10.04
CA ILE A 158 -27.47 -4.24 -10.24
C ILE A 158 -27.08 -3.64 -8.89
N LEU A 159 -26.11 -2.72 -8.87
CA LEU A 159 -25.68 -2.08 -7.62
C LEU A 159 -26.46 -0.79 -7.41
N GLU A 160 -26.88 -0.57 -6.17
CA GLU A 160 -27.56 0.64 -5.73
C GLU A 160 -26.81 1.34 -4.58
N LYS A 161 -27.04 2.65 -4.43
CA LYS A 161 -26.50 3.42 -3.32
C LYS A 161 -27.22 3.02 -2.03
N SER A 162 -26.46 2.52 -1.06
CA SER A 162 -26.98 2.18 0.27
C SER A 162 -26.15 2.82 1.37
N HIS A 163 -26.72 2.83 2.58
CA HIS A 163 -26.10 3.39 3.76
C HIS A 163 -25.12 2.39 4.37
N MET A 164 -23.92 2.87 4.74
CA MET A 164 -22.99 2.12 5.59
C MET A 164 -23.49 2.11 7.04
N ASP A 165 -23.91 3.27 7.53
CA ASP A 165 -24.59 3.48 8.81
C ASP A 165 -26.03 3.94 8.52
N PRO A 166 -27.06 3.11 8.80
CA PRO A 166 -28.46 3.43 8.53
C PRO A 166 -28.97 4.68 9.25
N ASN A 167 -28.31 5.11 10.32
CA ASN A 167 -28.71 6.30 11.08
C ASN A 167 -28.15 7.60 10.50
N LYS A 168 -27.32 7.52 9.46
CA LYS A 168 -26.73 8.67 8.77
C LYS A 168 -27.29 8.75 7.36
N SER A 169 -27.40 9.96 6.81
CA SER A 169 -27.87 10.16 5.43
C SER A 169 -26.90 9.58 4.38
N LEU A 170 -27.36 9.41 3.14
CA LEU A 170 -26.53 9.06 1.97
C LEU A 170 -25.61 10.23 1.57
N VAL A 171 -24.59 10.48 2.38
CA VAL A 171 -23.56 11.50 2.13
C VAL A 171 -22.22 10.84 1.78
N PRO A 172 -21.31 11.56 1.10
CA PRO A 172 -19.92 11.14 0.95
C PRO A 172 -19.36 10.49 2.23
N GLY A 173 -18.79 9.29 2.11
CA GLY A 173 -18.27 8.52 3.25
C GLY A 173 -19.28 7.60 3.96
N ASN A 174 -20.58 7.75 3.71
CA ASN A 174 -21.62 6.83 4.20
C ASN A 174 -22.31 6.01 3.08
N ILE A 175 -21.90 6.19 1.82
CA ILE A 175 -22.47 5.47 0.67
C ILE A 175 -21.66 4.21 0.40
N ILE A 176 -22.34 3.07 0.25
CA ILE A 176 -21.79 1.78 -0.18
C ILE A 176 -22.62 1.19 -1.32
N PRO A 177 -22.03 0.31 -2.16
CA PRO A 177 -22.81 -0.44 -3.13
C PRO A 177 -23.50 -1.63 -2.49
N GLN A 178 -24.82 -1.72 -2.64
CA GLN A 178 -25.62 -2.85 -2.20
C GLN A 178 -26.41 -3.44 -3.36
#